data_AF-A0A448WSL7-F1
#
_entry.id   AF-A0A448WSL7-F1
#
_cell.length_a   1.000
_cell.length_b   1.000
_cell.length_c   1.000
_cell.angle_alpha   90.00
_cell.angle_beta   90.00
_cell.angle_gamma   90.00
#
_symmetry.space_group_name_H-M   'P 1'
#
loop_
_entity.id
_entity.type
_entity.pdbx_description
1 polymer ?
#
loop_
_entity_poly.entity_id
_entity_poly.type
_entity_poly.pdbx_seq_one_letter_code
_entity_poly.pdbx_strand_id
1 'polypeptide(L)'
;MGMIGHLRVSTREHTVIESHPDSTKPDLHLDQPPKGLYDMALELPLENMNSKQLSHTPWLLIVHIFVERFRQEVYAPKCLVRFLRSITLL
;
A
#
# COMPACT_ATOMS: atom_id res chain seq x y z
N MET A 1 -3.91 18.31 -54.27
CA MET A 1 -4.86 18.58 -53.18
C MET A 1 -5.92 17.49 -53.24
N GLY A 2 -5.89 16.56 -52.30
CA GLY A 2 -6.73 15.36 -52.25
C GLY A 2 -7.53 15.30 -50.95
N MET A 3 -7.73 14.12 -50.37
CA MET A 3 -8.35 13.98 -49.05
C MET A 3 -7.31 14.18 -47.95
N ILE A 4 -7.24 15.39 -47.39
CA ILE A 4 -6.28 15.75 -46.32
C ILE A 4 -7.03 16.41 -45.17
N GLY A 5 -6.94 15.86 -43.97
CA GLY A 5 -7.42 16.48 -42.73
C GLY A 5 -6.33 17.35 -42.11
N HIS A 6 -6.67 18.59 -41.74
CA HIS A 6 -5.77 19.52 -41.07
C HIS A 6 -6.44 20.13 -39.82
N LEU A 7 -5.77 20.06 -38.67
CA LEU A 7 -6.20 20.67 -37.41
C LEU A 7 -5.01 21.37 -36.74
N ARG A 8 -5.21 22.62 -36.29
CA ARG A 8 -4.24 23.36 -35.50
C ARG A 8 -4.90 23.89 -34.23
N VAL A 9 -4.33 23.56 -33.08
CA VAL A 9 -4.70 24.12 -31.77
C VAL A 9 -3.56 25.02 -31.31
N SER A 10 -3.86 26.24 -30.85
CA SER A 10 -2.86 27.17 -30.31
C SER A 10 -3.42 27.85 -29.07
N THR A 11 -2.74 27.67 -27.94
CA THR A 11 -3.06 28.30 -26.67
C THR A 11 -1.78 28.73 -25.97
N ARG A 12 -1.86 29.82 -25.21
CA ARG A 12 -0.73 30.34 -24.42
C ARG A 12 -0.44 29.44 -23.22
N GLU A 13 -1.48 28.83 -22.63
CA GLU A 13 -1.39 27.89 -21.53
C GLU A 13 -2.60 26.93 -21.55
N HIS A 14 -2.40 25.66 -21.20
CA HIS A 14 -3.45 24.65 -21.13
C HIS A 14 -3.30 23.82 -19.86
N THR A 15 -3.97 24.24 -18.80
CA THR A 15 -3.98 23.50 -17.53
C THR A 15 -5.09 22.46 -17.55
N VAL A 16 -4.73 21.20 -17.34
CA VAL A 16 -5.66 20.06 -17.25
C VAL A 16 -5.53 19.44 -15.86
N ILE A 17 -6.65 19.34 -15.16
CA ILE A 17 -6.73 18.76 -13.81
C ILE A 17 -7.12 17.27 -13.91
N GLU A 18 -8.22 16.99 -14.60
CA GLU A 18 -8.72 15.63 -14.82
C GLU A 18 -8.25 15.11 -16.19
N SER A 19 -7.02 14.60 -16.23
CA SER A 19 -6.40 14.11 -17.46
C SER A 19 -6.92 12.76 -17.95
N HIS A 20 -7.79 12.10 -17.16
CA HIS A 20 -8.37 10.79 -17.46
C HIS A 20 -7.33 9.78 -17.98
N PRO A 21 -6.27 9.49 -17.20
CA PRO A 21 -5.22 8.56 -17.63
C PRO A 21 -5.78 7.16 -17.87
N ASP A 22 -5.42 6.55 -19.01
CA ASP A 22 -5.92 5.24 -19.45
C ASP A 22 -5.66 4.11 -18.44
N SER A 23 -4.55 4.19 -17.69
CA SER A 23 -4.23 3.28 -16.61
C SER A 23 -3.49 4.02 -15.51
N THR A 24 -3.95 3.84 -14.27
CA THR A 24 -3.28 4.38 -13.08
C THR A 24 -3.00 3.27 -12.10
N LYS A 25 -1.81 3.34 -11.48
CA LYS A 25 -1.51 2.55 -10.30
C LYS A 25 -2.21 3.23 -9.11
N PRO A 26 -3.03 2.51 -8.34
CA PRO A 26 -3.67 3.10 -7.16
C PRO A 26 -2.62 3.46 -6.11
N ASP A 27 -2.81 4.60 -5.45
CA ASP A 27 -1.96 5.04 -4.36
C ASP A 27 -2.42 4.41 -3.04
N LEU A 28 -1.84 3.25 -2.71
CA LEU A 28 -2.26 2.43 -1.59
C LEU A 28 -1.50 2.75 -0.29
N HIS A 29 -0.38 3.48 -0.39
CA HIS A 29 0.50 3.85 0.73
C HIS A 29 0.85 2.69 1.69
N LEU A 30 1.00 1.45 1.22
CA LEU A 30 1.31 0.32 2.10
C LEU A 30 2.70 0.43 2.76
N ASP A 31 3.63 1.16 2.15
CA ASP A 31 4.95 1.44 2.72
C ASP A 31 4.89 2.45 3.88
N GLN A 32 3.93 3.38 3.82
CA GLN A 32 3.68 4.44 4.82
C GLN A 32 2.18 4.51 5.11
N PRO A 33 1.64 3.50 5.82
CA PRO A 33 0.21 3.37 5.99
C PRO A 33 -0.36 4.57 6.76
N PRO A 34 -1.48 5.17 6.29
CA PRO A 34 -2.15 6.20 7.05
C PRO A 34 -2.69 5.61 8.35
N LYS A 35 -2.74 6.43 9.41
CA LYS A 35 -3.16 5.97 10.75
C LYS A 35 -4.49 5.21 10.74
N GLY A 36 -5.48 5.66 9.96
CA GLY A 36 -6.76 4.99 9.86
C GLY A 36 -6.68 3.56 9.31
N LEU A 37 -5.76 3.29 8.37
CA LEU A 37 -5.54 1.93 7.86
C LEU A 37 -4.94 1.02 8.95
N TYR A 38 -4.01 1.55 9.73
CA TYR A 38 -3.38 0.84 10.83
C TYR A 38 -4.39 0.51 11.94
N ASP A 39 -5.20 1.48 12.35
CA ASP A 39 -6.23 1.31 13.39
C ASP A 39 -7.26 0.24 12.95
N MET A 40 -7.73 0.30 11.70
CA MET A 40 -8.65 -0.73 11.16
C MET A 40 -8.02 -2.13 11.10
N ALA A 41 -6.72 -2.22 10.84
CA ALA A 41 -6.04 -3.50 10.77
C ALA A 41 -5.82 -4.13 12.16
N LEU A 42 -5.60 -3.32 13.19
CA LEU A 42 -5.48 -3.78 14.58
C LEU A 42 -6.80 -4.36 15.11
N GLU A 43 -7.92 -3.79 14.71
CA GLU A 43 -9.26 -4.20 15.15
C GLU A 43 -9.77 -5.47 14.44
N LEU A 44 -9.04 -5.98 13.44
CA LEU A 44 -9.50 -7.07 12.58
C LEU A 44 -8.86 -8.43 12.95
N PRO A 45 -9.55 -9.31 13.69
CA PRO A 45 -9.02 -10.63 14.06
C PRO A 45 -9.20 -11.65 12.92
N LEU A 46 -8.29 -11.63 11.93
CA LEU A 46 -8.35 -12.51 10.74
C LEU A 46 -8.51 -14.01 11.07
N GLU A 47 -7.90 -14.48 12.15
CA GLU A 47 -7.87 -15.90 12.53
C GLU A 47 -9.20 -16.42 13.10
N ASN A 48 -10.06 -15.50 13.57
CA ASN A 48 -11.34 -15.84 14.19
C ASN A 48 -12.54 -15.63 13.25
N MET A 49 -12.29 -15.22 12.00
CA MET A 49 -13.35 -14.90 11.03
C MET A 49 -13.81 -16.12 10.25
N ASN A 50 -15.12 -16.23 10.01
CA ASN A 50 -15.67 -17.24 9.11
C ASN A 50 -15.32 -16.90 7.64
N SER A 51 -15.32 -17.90 6.75
CA SER A 51 -15.00 -17.76 5.32
C SER A 51 -15.82 -16.66 4.64
N LYS A 52 -17.11 -16.55 4.96
CA LYS A 52 -17.99 -15.49 4.43
C LYS A 52 -17.55 -14.09 4.88
N GLN A 53 -17.15 -13.93 6.14
CA GLN A 53 -16.68 -12.65 6.67
C GLN A 53 -15.34 -12.25 6.04
N LEU A 54 -14.45 -13.23 5.84
CA LEU A 54 -13.17 -13.00 5.17
C LEU A 54 -13.37 -12.56 3.71
N SER A 55 -14.29 -13.18 2.97
CA SER A 55 -14.61 -12.80 1.58
C SER A 55 -15.19 -11.39 1.43
N HIS A 56 -15.81 -10.85 2.48
CA HIS A 56 -16.33 -9.47 2.50
C HIS A 56 -15.34 -8.46 3.09
N THR A 57 -14.15 -8.91 3.50
CA THR A 57 -13.10 -8.02 4.01
C THR A 57 -12.35 -7.38 2.84
N PRO A 58 -12.08 -6.07 2.87
CA PRO A 58 -11.23 -5.42 1.87
C PRO A 58 -9.88 -6.12 1.74
N TRP A 59 -9.52 -6.52 0.53
CA TRP A 59 -8.26 -7.22 0.25
C TRP A 59 -7.03 -6.43 0.72
N LEU A 60 -7.11 -5.10 0.70
CA LEU A 60 -6.03 -4.21 1.12
C LEU A 60 -5.65 -4.40 2.60
N LEU A 61 -6.65 -4.60 3.47
CA LEU A 61 -6.41 -4.84 4.90
C LEU A 61 -5.70 -6.19 5.11
N ILE A 62 -6.12 -7.21 4.36
CA ILE A 62 -5.49 -8.54 4.40
C ILE A 62 -4.02 -8.42 4.00
N VAL A 63 -3.73 -7.76 2.86
CA VAL A 63 -2.35 -7.53 2.39
C VAL A 63 -1.55 -6.77 3.43
N HIS A 64 -2.09 -5.70 4.01
CA HIS A 64 -1.40 -4.91 5.03
C HIS A 64 -1.00 -5.76 6.25
N ILE A 65 -1.91 -6.57 6.78
CA ILE A 65 -1.63 -7.43 7.95
C ILE A 65 -0.52 -8.44 7.64
N PHE A 66 -0.56 -9.09 6.48
CA PHE A 66 0.48 -10.05 6.10
C PHE A 66 1.83 -9.40 5.79
N VAL A 67 1.83 -8.20 5.20
CA VAL A 67 3.07 -7.42 5.00
C VAL A 67 3.69 -7.06 6.34
N GLU A 68 2.91 -6.61 7.32
CA GLU A 68 3.42 -6.29 8.66
C GLU A 68 3.93 -7.54 9.40
N ARG A 69 3.24 -8.67 9.31
CA ARG A 69 3.74 -9.96 9.82
C ARG A 69 5.08 -10.35 9.19
N PHE A 70 5.17 -10.26 7.86
CA PHE A 70 6.41 -10.55 7.14
C PHE A 70 7.56 -9.60 7.54
N ARG A 71 7.26 -8.31 7.72
CA ARG A 71 8.26 -7.34 8.21
C ARG A 71 8.73 -7.72 9.61
N GLN A 72 7.82 -8.12 10.50
CA GLN A 72 8.22 -8.60 11.82
C GLN A 72 9.13 -9.82 11.70
N GLU A 73 8.79 -10.83 10.92
CA GLU A 73 9.61 -12.05 10.78
C GLU A 73 11.01 -11.76 10.19
N VAL A 74 11.09 -10.94 9.14
CA VAL A 74 12.35 -10.65 8.44
C VAL A 74 13.23 -9.65 9.20
N TYR A 75 12.63 -8.69 9.90
CA TYR A 75 13.35 -7.63 10.60
C TYR A 75 13.47 -7.86 12.13
N ALA A 76 12.78 -8.84 12.73
CA ALA A 76 12.79 -9.06 14.19
C ALA A 76 14.12 -9.54 14.82
N PRO A 77 15.06 -10.25 14.15
CA PRO A 77 16.32 -10.61 14.81
C PRO A 77 17.52 -9.84 14.24
N LYS A 78 17.52 -8.50 14.32
CA LYS A 78 18.78 -7.72 14.34
C LYS A 78 19.01 -6.91 15.63
N CYS A 79 17.97 -6.66 16.42
CA CYS A 79 18.11 -5.87 17.66
C CYS A 79 18.26 -6.72 18.93
N LEU A 80 17.66 -7.91 19.02
CA LEU A 80 17.68 -8.68 20.27
C LEU A 80 18.99 -9.43 20.53
N VAL A 81 19.75 -9.80 19.49
CA VAL A 81 20.99 -10.59 19.63
C VAL A 81 22.18 -9.74 20.14
N ARG A 82 22.08 -8.40 20.09
CA ARG A 82 23.15 -7.51 20.57
C ARG A 82 23.04 -7.18 22.06
N PHE A 83 21.84 -7.33 22.65
CA PHE A 83 21.62 -7.04 24.07
C PHE A 83 21.93 -8.25 24.97
N LEU A 84 21.66 -9.48 24.50
CA LEU A 84 21.92 -10.69 25.28
C LEU A 84 23.37 -11.18 25.25
N ARG A 85 24.24 -10.63 24.38
CA ARG A 85 25.70 -10.90 24.41
C ARG A 85 26.48 -9.99 25.38
N SER A 86 25.86 -8.95 25.94
CA SER A 86 26.53 -8.07 26.93
C SER A 86 26.32 -8.52 28.38
N ILE A 87 25.39 -9.45 28.64
CA ILE A 87 25.04 -9.91 29.99
C ILE A 87 25.68 -11.27 30.32
N THR A 88 26.22 -12.00 29.34
CA THR A 88 26.94 -13.28 29.58
C THR A 88 28.45 -13.12 29.75
N LEU A 89 28.96 -11.89 29.87
CA LEU A 89 30.37 -11.56 30.13
C LEU A 89 30.55 -10.73 31.42
N LEU A 90 29.72 -11.00 32.43
CA LEU A 90 29.94 -10.60 33.82
C LEU A 90 29.60 -11.75 34.75
#